data_AF-A0A224XXM2-F1
#
_entry.id   AF-A0A224XXM2-F1
#
_cell.length_a   1.000
_cell.length_b   1.000
_cell.length_c   1.000
_cell.angle_alpha   90.00
_cell.angle_beta   90.00
_cell.angle_gamma   90.00
#
_symmetry.space_group_name_H-M   'P 1'
#
loop_
_entity.id
_entity.type
_entity.pdbx_description
1 polymer ?
#
loop_
_entity_poly.entity_id
_entity_poly.type
_entity_poly.pdbx_seq_one_letter_code
_entity_poly.pdbx_strand_id
1 'polypeptide(L)'
;MSKGSVKAAVYKHYCVSGGGCCLAIFVLFMFILSQAFASGGDYWITFWVNLEEHVYVNGVYNATITANNPSSASYPFIVSRDICIYVYSGLTVLTILATLFRSFLFFLMCMTASVNLHDHMFTSISRATMWFFNNNSSGRILNRFSKDMGAIDELLPVAMMDVLQIGITLLAIIIVVASINVWLLIPTVCVGILFYFLRLFYIATSRS
;
A
#
# COMPACT_ATOMS: atom_id res chain seq x y z
N MET A 1 -24.62 17.63 12.80
CA MET A 1 -23.69 16.60 12.30
C MET A 1 -23.55 15.52 13.36
N SER A 2 -23.96 14.27 13.08
CA SER A 2 -23.96 13.21 14.09
C SER A 2 -22.54 12.77 14.44
N LYS A 3 -22.19 12.84 15.72
CA LYS A 3 -20.99 12.24 16.29
C LYS A 3 -21.14 10.72 16.27
N GLY A 4 -20.69 10.06 15.22
CA GLY A 4 -20.72 8.60 15.12
C GLY A 4 -19.50 8.09 14.37
N SER A 5 -18.71 7.22 14.99
CA SER A 5 -17.69 6.47 14.27
C SER A 5 -18.38 5.61 13.20
N VAL A 6 -17.90 5.67 11.96
CA VAL A 6 -18.45 4.86 10.87
C VAL A 6 -18.21 3.39 11.22
N LYS A 7 -19.28 2.60 11.29
CA LYS A 7 -19.18 1.17 11.62
C LYS A 7 -18.36 0.45 10.54
N ALA A 8 -17.47 -0.45 10.94
CA ALA A 8 -16.70 -1.30 10.02
C ALA A 8 -17.59 -2.09 9.03
N ALA A 9 -18.83 -2.38 9.43
CA ALA A 9 -19.85 -2.98 8.56
C ALA A 9 -20.11 -2.17 7.29
N VAL A 10 -20.05 -0.84 7.32
CA VAL A 10 -20.29 0.01 6.14
C VAL A 10 -19.19 -0.19 5.11
N TYR A 11 -17.92 -0.22 5.54
CA TYR A 11 -16.78 -0.54 4.67
C TYR A 11 -16.90 -1.95 4.10
N LYS A 12 -17.33 -2.93 4.92
CA LYS A 12 -17.58 -4.29 4.44
C LYS A 12 -18.66 -4.32 3.35
N HIS A 13 -19.78 -3.62 3.54
CA HIS A 13 -20.83 -3.55 2.54
C HIS A 13 -20.34 -2.91 1.24
N TYR A 14 -19.56 -1.84 1.32
CA TYR A 14 -18.95 -1.20 0.15
C TYR A 14 -18.06 -2.18 -0.64
N CYS A 15 -17.14 -2.88 0.05
CA CYS A 15 -16.27 -3.87 -0.61
C CYS A 15 -17.06 -5.05 -1.20
N VAL A 16 -18.12 -5.50 -0.52
CA VAL A 16 -19.00 -6.57 -1.03
C VAL A 16 -19.75 -6.12 -2.28
N SER A 17 -20.24 -4.87 -2.31
CA SER A 17 -20.86 -4.27 -3.50
C SER A 17 -19.88 -4.11 -4.67
N GLY A 18 -18.56 -4.10 -4.45
CA GLY A 18 -17.55 -3.96 -5.50
C GLY A 18 -17.20 -5.22 -6.29
N GLY A 19 -17.71 -6.39 -5.91
CA GLY A 19 -17.34 -7.67 -6.53
C GLY A 19 -17.23 -8.85 -5.55
N GLY A 20 -17.76 -8.68 -4.33
CA GLY A 20 -17.77 -9.70 -3.29
C GLY A 20 -16.49 -9.77 -2.45
N CYS A 21 -16.54 -10.56 -1.37
CA CYS A 21 -15.42 -10.72 -0.45
C CYS A 21 -14.18 -11.34 -1.13
N CYS A 22 -14.37 -12.27 -2.07
CA CYS A 22 -13.24 -12.95 -2.73
C CYS A 22 -12.38 -11.98 -3.53
N LEU A 23 -13.00 -11.08 -4.31
CA LEU A 23 -12.27 -10.06 -5.06
C LEU A 23 -11.53 -9.10 -4.12
N ALA A 24 -12.18 -8.66 -3.03
CA ALA A 24 -11.55 -7.80 -2.05
C ALA A 24 -10.31 -8.44 -1.38
N ILE A 25 -10.39 -9.73 -1.03
CA ILE A 25 -9.26 -10.49 -0.49
C ILE A 25 -8.15 -10.62 -1.54
N PHE A 26 -8.50 -10.91 -2.78
CA PHE A 26 -7.53 -11.00 -3.88
C PHE A 26 -6.82 -9.67 -4.15
N VAL A 27 -7.54 -8.55 -4.14
CA VAL A 27 -6.95 -7.21 -4.24
C VAL A 27 -6.01 -6.96 -3.07
N LEU A 28 -6.41 -7.24 -1.83
CA LEU A 28 -5.56 -7.08 -0.65
C LEU A 28 -4.28 -7.93 -0.77
N PHE A 29 -4.39 -9.17 -1.24
CA PHE A 29 -3.24 -10.03 -1.53
C PHE A 29 -2.31 -9.40 -2.57
N MET A 30 -2.85 -8.84 -3.65
CA MET A 30 -2.05 -8.14 -4.68
C MET A 30 -1.34 -6.90 -4.14
N PHE A 31 -1.93 -6.17 -3.20
CA PHE A 31 -1.23 -5.08 -2.49
C PHE A 31 -0.03 -5.62 -1.71
N ILE A 32 -0.21 -6.69 -0.92
CA ILE A 32 0.88 -7.32 -0.16
C ILE A 32 1.98 -7.83 -1.10
N LEU A 33 1.62 -8.50 -2.19
CA LEU A 33 2.56 -9.02 -3.18
C LEU A 33 3.37 -7.89 -3.84
N SER A 34 2.70 -6.80 -4.23
CA SER A 34 3.39 -5.63 -4.80
C SER A 34 4.37 -4.99 -3.81
N GLN A 35 4.01 -4.93 -2.53
CA GLN A 35 4.89 -4.42 -1.48
C GLN A 35 6.08 -5.37 -1.26
N ALA A 36 5.85 -6.67 -1.30
CA ALA A 36 6.91 -7.67 -1.16
C ALA A 36 7.96 -7.55 -2.27
N PHE A 37 7.56 -7.32 -3.52
CA PHE A 37 8.50 -7.06 -4.62
C PHE A 37 9.26 -5.75 -4.44
N ALA A 38 8.59 -4.68 -4.03
CA ALA A 38 9.23 -3.40 -3.77
C ALA A 38 10.30 -3.52 -2.66
N SER A 39 9.92 -4.07 -1.49
CA SER A 39 10.84 -4.29 -0.38
C SER A 39 11.94 -5.32 -0.70
N GLY A 40 11.63 -6.32 -1.53
CA GLY A 40 12.63 -7.24 -2.07
C GLY A 40 13.67 -6.53 -2.93
N GLY A 41 13.27 -5.47 -3.66
CA GLY A 41 14.17 -4.63 -4.45
C GLY A 41 15.11 -3.81 -3.59
N ASP A 42 14.59 -3.18 -2.55
CA ASP A 42 15.39 -2.44 -1.57
C ASP A 42 16.42 -3.37 -0.89
N TYR A 43 16.00 -4.58 -0.53
CA TYR A 43 16.88 -5.59 0.06
C TYR A 43 17.95 -6.08 -0.92
N TRP A 44 17.59 -6.30 -2.18
CA TRP A 44 18.54 -6.71 -3.21
C TRP A 44 19.61 -5.65 -3.47
N ILE A 45 19.22 -4.37 -3.55
CA ILE A 45 20.18 -3.26 -3.66
C ILE A 45 21.12 -3.23 -2.47
N THR A 46 20.60 -3.38 -1.26
CA THR A 46 21.42 -3.42 -0.04
C THR A 46 22.43 -4.57 -0.09
N PHE A 47 22.01 -5.76 -0.51
CA PHE A 47 22.89 -6.91 -0.71
C PHE A 47 23.96 -6.65 -1.78
N TRP A 48 23.58 -6.08 -2.93
CA TRP A 48 24.50 -5.79 -4.02
C TRP A 48 25.56 -4.76 -3.60
N VAL A 49 25.17 -3.67 -2.91
CA VAL A 49 26.09 -2.65 -2.40
C VAL A 49 27.11 -3.26 -1.43
N ASN A 50 26.65 -4.08 -0.47
CA ASN A 50 27.55 -4.76 0.47
C ASN A 50 28.51 -5.73 -0.24
N LEU A 51 28.03 -6.45 -1.26
CA LEU A 51 28.88 -7.33 -2.07
C LEU A 51 29.96 -6.54 -2.82
N GLU A 52 29.60 -5.43 -3.44
CA GLU A 52 30.54 -4.58 -4.19
C GLU A 52 31.59 -3.94 -3.27
N GLU A 53 31.21 -3.54 -2.06
CA GLU A 53 32.14 -3.09 -1.02
C GLU A 53 33.16 -4.18 -0.65
N HIS A 54 32.72 -5.42 -0.41
CA HIS A 54 33.63 -6.52 -0.12
C HIS A 54 34.58 -6.84 -1.29
N VAL A 55 34.10 -6.77 -2.54
CA VAL A 55 34.93 -6.99 -3.72
C VAL A 55 35.97 -5.88 -3.87
N TYR A 56 35.60 -4.62 -3.65
CA TYR A 56 36.52 -3.50 -3.67
C TYR A 56 37.65 -3.67 -2.64
N VAL A 57 37.30 -3.98 -1.40
CA VAL A 57 38.27 -4.20 -0.31
C VAL A 57 39.20 -5.38 -0.61
N ASN A 58 38.65 -6.52 -1.04
CA ASN A 58 39.44 -7.71 -1.37
C ASN A 58 40.34 -7.49 -2.60
N GLY A 59 39.91 -6.67 -3.57
CA GLY A 59 40.75 -6.28 -4.71
C GLY A 59 42.01 -5.52 -4.27
N VAL A 60 41.88 -4.61 -3.30
CA VAL A 60 43.01 -3.87 -2.71
C VAL A 60 43.93 -4.78 -1.90
N TYR A 61 43.38 -5.68 -1.08
CA TYR A 61 44.16 -6.67 -0.32
C TYR A 61 44.89 -7.66 -1.24
N ASN A 62 44.24 -8.15 -2.29
CA ASN A 62 44.88 -9.05 -3.24
C ASN A 62 45.98 -8.34 -4.02
N ALA A 63 45.78 -7.09 -4.47
CA ALA A 63 46.82 -6.31 -5.15
C ALA A 63 48.08 -6.08 -4.29
N THR A 64 47.94 -5.98 -2.97
CA THR A 64 49.07 -5.90 -2.03
C THR A 64 49.72 -7.26 -1.76
N ILE A 65 48.97 -8.37 -1.81
CA ILE A 65 49.51 -9.73 -1.65
C ILE A 65 50.17 -10.27 -2.93
N THR A 66 49.68 -9.97 -4.14
CA THR A 66 50.35 -10.39 -5.40
C THR A 66 51.71 -9.74 -5.61
N ALA A 67 51.98 -8.60 -4.97
CA ALA A 67 53.32 -8.03 -4.91
C ALA A 67 54.30 -8.91 -4.09
N ASN A 68 53.78 -9.76 -3.19
CA ASN A 68 54.56 -10.42 -2.16
C ASN A 68 54.59 -11.95 -2.28
N ASN A 69 53.56 -12.61 -2.86
CA ASN A 69 53.53 -14.07 -3.10
C ASN A 69 52.51 -14.44 -4.20
N PRO A 70 52.92 -15.03 -5.35
CA PRO A 70 52.07 -15.18 -6.54
C PRO A 70 51.20 -16.46 -6.61
N SER A 71 51.15 -17.30 -5.58
CA SER A 71 50.55 -18.64 -5.69
C SER A 71 49.54 -18.96 -4.60
N SER A 72 48.34 -18.36 -4.66
CA SER A 72 47.05 -18.96 -4.29
C SER A 72 45.93 -17.90 -4.23
N ALA A 73 45.30 -17.60 -5.36
CA ALA A 73 44.02 -16.88 -5.38
C ALA A 73 42.91 -17.85 -5.82
N SER A 74 42.39 -18.63 -4.88
CA SER A 74 41.10 -19.31 -5.07
C SER A 74 40.00 -18.30 -4.75
N TYR A 75 39.43 -17.71 -5.80
CA TYR A 75 38.39 -16.70 -5.68
C TYR A 75 37.12 -17.34 -5.07
N PRO A 76 36.60 -16.85 -3.93
CA PRO A 76 35.27 -17.24 -3.48
C PRO A 76 34.28 -16.72 -4.51
N PHE A 77 33.26 -17.50 -4.84
CA PHE A 77 32.20 -17.19 -5.79
C PHE A 77 31.74 -15.71 -5.76
N ILE A 78 32.21 -14.91 -6.72
CA ILE A 78 31.77 -13.51 -6.92
C ILE A 78 30.64 -13.55 -7.94
N VAL A 79 29.43 -13.17 -7.55
CA VAL A 79 28.34 -12.95 -8.51
C VAL A 79 28.76 -11.78 -9.42
N SER A 80 28.83 -12.04 -10.73
CA SER A 80 29.19 -11.00 -11.71
C SER A 80 28.22 -9.83 -11.64
N ARG A 81 28.75 -8.60 -11.71
CA ARG A 81 27.97 -7.35 -11.68
C ARG A 81 26.83 -7.34 -12.71
N ASP A 82 27.05 -7.93 -13.88
CA ASP A 82 26.03 -8.02 -14.93
C ASP A 82 24.79 -8.80 -14.46
N ILE A 83 24.98 -9.88 -13.70
CA ILE A 83 23.89 -10.67 -13.13
C ILE A 83 23.11 -9.86 -12.09
N CYS A 84 23.80 -9.10 -11.23
CA CYS A 84 23.15 -8.23 -10.24
C CYS A 84 22.25 -7.18 -10.90
N ILE A 85 22.72 -6.58 -12.00
CA ILE A 85 21.97 -5.60 -12.79
C ILE A 85 20.76 -6.25 -13.47
N TYR A 86 20.90 -7.44 -14.06
CA TYR A 86 19.78 -8.16 -14.67
C TYR A 86 18.71 -8.55 -13.65
N VAL A 87 19.10 -9.02 -12.46
CA VAL A 87 18.14 -9.36 -11.39
C VAL A 87 17.41 -8.12 -10.90
N TYR A 88 18.13 -7.04 -10.63
CA TYR A 88 17.52 -5.79 -10.14
C TYR A 88 16.56 -5.17 -11.17
N SER A 89 16.97 -5.14 -12.44
CA SER A 89 16.12 -4.63 -13.53
C SER A 89 14.86 -5.48 -13.72
N GLY A 90 14.97 -6.81 -13.68
CA GLY A 90 13.83 -7.72 -13.73
C GLY A 90 12.85 -7.51 -12.58
N LEU A 91 13.37 -7.35 -11.36
CA LEU A 91 12.56 -7.09 -10.17
C LEU A 91 11.87 -5.73 -10.21
N THR A 92 12.55 -4.71 -10.75
CA THR A 92 11.98 -3.38 -10.97
C THR A 92 10.81 -3.43 -11.95
N VAL A 93 10.98 -4.10 -13.09
CA VAL A 93 9.90 -4.28 -14.08
C VAL A 93 8.72 -5.05 -13.48
N LEU A 94 8.99 -6.13 -12.73
CA LEU A 94 7.95 -6.90 -12.05
C LEU A 94 7.17 -6.05 -11.04
N THR A 95 7.86 -5.19 -10.30
CA THR A 95 7.23 -4.25 -9.34
C THR A 95 6.32 -3.25 -10.07
N ILE A 96 6.77 -2.69 -11.19
CA ILE A 96 5.95 -1.78 -12.01
C ILE A 96 4.69 -2.50 -12.53
N LEU A 97 4.84 -3.72 -13.08
CA LEU A 97 3.70 -4.49 -13.58
C LEU A 97 2.72 -4.86 -12.45
N ALA A 98 3.22 -5.28 -11.29
CA ALA A 98 2.40 -5.62 -10.14
C ALA A 98 1.65 -4.41 -9.58
N THR A 99 2.29 -3.23 -9.51
CA THR A 99 1.65 -1.99 -9.04
C THR A 99 0.56 -1.51 -10.00
N LEU A 100 0.81 -1.54 -11.31
CA LEU A 100 -0.20 -1.22 -12.32
C LEU A 100 -1.37 -2.19 -12.27
N PHE A 101 -1.10 -3.49 -12.22
CA PHE A 101 -2.13 -4.52 -12.17
C PHE A 101 -3.00 -4.41 -10.92
N ARG A 102 -2.40 -4.25 -9.74
CA ARG A 102 -3.20 -4.06 -8.51
C ARG A 102 -4.01 -2.77 -8.54
N SER A 103 -3.48 -1.69 -9.12
CA SER A 103 -4.18 -0.40 -9.20
C SER A 103 -5.40 -0.53 -10.09
N PHE A 104 -5.24 -1.16 -11.26
CA PHE A 104 -6.34 -1.45 -12.16
C PHE A 104 -7.44 -2.28 -11.49
N LEU A 105 -7.09 -3.38 -10.81
CA LEU A 105 -8.07 -4.21 -10.10
C LEU A 105 -8.79 -3.44 -8.99
N PHE A 106 -8.08 -2.60 -8.24
CA PHE A 106 -8.65 -1.79 -7.19
C PHE A 106 -9.66 -0.76 -7.73
N PHE A 107 -9.30 -0.04 -8.79
CA PHE A 107 -10.21 0.90 -9.45
C PHE A 107 -11.43 0.20 -10.06
N LEU A 108 -11.25 -0.99 -10.64
CA LEU A 108 -12.38 -1.78 -11.14
C LEU A 108 -13.35 -2.17 -10.02
N MET A 109 -12.83 -2.57 -8.85
CA MET A 109 -13.64 -2.89 -7.67
C MET A 109 -14.41 -1.65 -7.17
N CYS A 110 -13.75 -0.49 -7.07
CA CYS A 110 -14.38 0.76 -6.65
C CYS A 110 -15.44 1.24 -7.65
N MET A 111 -15.17 1.18 -8.95
CA MET A 111 -16.13 1.52 -10.00
C MET A 111 -17.36 0.61 -9.93
N THR A 112 -17.15 -0.69 -9.80
CA THR A 112 -18.25 -1.66 -9.66
C THR A 112 -19.08 -1.40 -8.41
N ALA A 113 -18.42 -1.05 -7.29
CA ALA A 113 -19.09 -0.72 -6.04
C ALA A 113 -19.97 0.54 -6.18
N SER A 114 -19.45 1.56 -6.86
CA SER A 114 -20.17 2.80 -7.16
C SER A 114 -21.43 2.54 -8.00
N VAL A 115 -21.31 1.82 -9.12
CA VAL A 115 -22.44 1.52 -10.00
C VAL A 115 -23.51 0.73 -9.24
N ASN A 116 -23.11 -0.31 -8.50
CA ASN A 116 -24.05 -1.09 -7.71
C ASN A 116 -24.73 -0.25 -6.62
N LEU A 117 -24.01 0.66 -5.97
CA LEU A 117 -24.60 1.58 -5.00
C LEU A 117 -25.60 2.53 -5.66
N HIS A 118 -25.29 3.03 -6.86
CA HIS A 118 -26.17 3.92 -7.63
C HIS A 118 -27.46 3.21 -7.99
N ASP A 119 -27.36 2.00 -8.52
CA ASP A 119 -28.51 1.18 -8.93
C ASP A 119 -29.38 0.79 -7.73
N HIS A 120 -28.77 0.48 -6.58
CA HIS A 120 -29.50 0.23 -5.35
C HIS A 120 -30.24 1.48 -4.85
N MET A 121 -29.58 2.65 -4.88
CA MET A 121 -30.22 3.92 -4.51
C MET A 121 -31.36 4.25 -5.46
N PHE A 122 -31.16 4.09 -6.77
CA PHE A 122 -32.16 4.36 -7.80
C PHE A 122 -33.38 3.41 -7.71
N THR A 123 -33.12 2.12 -7.50
CA THR A 123 -34.19 1.13 -7.32
C THR A 123 -34.98 1.37 -6.03
N SER A 124 -34.31 1.81 -4.96
CA SER A 124 -34.97 2.12 -3.69
C SER A 124 -35.85 3.37 -3.78
N ILE A 125 -35.39 4.40 -4.50
CA ILE A 125 -36.17 5.64 -4.65
C ILE A 125 -37.35 5.46 -5.61
N SER A 126 -37.21 4.69 -6.69
CA SER A 126 -38.31 4.43 -7.64
C SER A 126 -39.45 3.62 -7.02
N ARG A 127 -39.15 2.78 -6.02
CA ARG A 127 -40.15 2.02 -5.24
C ARG A 127 -40.64 2.75 -3.99
N ALA A 128 -40.15 3.96 -3.72
CA ALA A 128 -40.55 4.72 -2.54
C ALA A 128 -42.00 5.23 -2.68
N THR A 129 -42.75 5.17 -1.59
CA THR A 129 -44.12 5.70 -1.54
C THR A 129 -44.14 7.24 -1.62
N MET A 130 -45.26 7.83 -2.06
CA MET A 130 -45.43 9.30 -2.10
C MET A 130 -45.22 9.98 -0.75
N TRP A 131 -45.43 9.26 0.36
CA TRP A 131 -45.12 9.77 1.70
C TRP A 131 -43.63 10.16 1.84
N PHE A 132 -42.71 9.38 1.28
CA PHE A 132 -41.28 9.70 1.30
C PHE A 132 -40.97 11.01 0.58
N PHE A 133 -41.57 11.22 -0.60
CA PHE A 133 -41.38 12.41 -1.42
C PHE A 133 -42.05 13.65 -0.82
N ASN A 134 -43.14 13.49 -0.10
CA ASN A 134 -43.78 14.61 0.62
C ASN A 134 -42.96 15.05 1.84
N ASN A 135 -42.27 14.11 2.51
CA ASN A 135 -41.47 14.40 3.70
C ASN A 135 -40.02 14.81 3.39
N ASN A 136 -39.53 14.57 2.17
CA ASN A 136 -38.17 14.92 1.76
C ASN A 136 -38.19 15.78 0.50
N SER A 137 -37.56 16.96 0.55
CA SER A 137 -37.47 17.83 -0.62
C SER A 137 -36.70 17.17 -1.77
N SER A 138 -37.14 17.42 -3.00
CA SER A 138 -36.48 16.95 -4.22
C SER A 138 -35.01 17.36 -4.27
N GLY A 139 -34.67 18.57 -3.82
CA GLY A 139 -33.29 19.04 -3.72
C GLY A 139 -32.40 18.21 -2.79
N ARG A 140 -32.93 17.67 -1.67
CA ARG A 140 -32.17 16.81 -0.75
C ARG A 140 -31.86 15.45 -1.39
N ILE A 141 -32.83 14.91 -2.13
CA ILE A 141 -32.68 13.65 -2.87
C ILE A 141 -31.62 13.84 -3.96
N LEU A 142 -31.73 14.91 -4.74
CA LEU A 142 -30.76 15.23 -5.80
C LEU A 142 -29.35 15.42 -5.25
N ASN A 143 -29.19 16.17 -4.16
CA ASN A 143 -27.87 16.36 -3.55
C ASN A 143 -27.22 15.03 -3.13
N ARG A 144 -28.02 14.05 -2.69
CA ARG A 144 -27.51 12.72 -2.33
C ARG A 144 -27.11 11.89 -3.57
N PHE A 145 -27.82 12.02 -4.68
CA PHE A 145 -27.44 11.36 -5.94
C PHE A 145 -26.24 12.00 -6.62
N SER A 146 -26.10 13.33 -6.57
CA SER A 146 -25.01 14.02 -7.25
C SER A 146 -23.79 14.20 -6.36
N LYS A 147 -23.94 14.85 -5.19
CA LYS A 147 -22.82 15.26 -4.34
C LYS A 147 -22.26 14.11 -3.52
N ASP A 148 -23.14 13.36 -2.85
CA ASP A 148 -22.69 12.25 -1.99
C ASP A 148 -22.16 11.09 -2.85
N MET A 149 -22.80 10.80 -3.99
CA MET A 149 -22.26 9.79 -4.91
C MET A 149 -20.96 10.22 -5.57
N GLY A 150 -20.88 11.47 -6.04
CA GLY A 150 -19.62 12.00 -6.59
C GLY A 150 -18.45 11.89 -5.61
N ALA A 151 -18.70 12.12 -4.31
CA ALA A 151 -17.67 11.91 -3.29
C ALA A 151 -17.25 10.43 -3.13
N ILE A 152 -18.18 9.49 -3.29
CA ILE A 152 -17.90 8.04 -3.26
C ILE A 152 -17.12 7.60 -4.51
N ASP A 153 -17.30 8.28 -5.63
CA ASP A 153 -16.70 7.89 -6.91
C ASP A 153 -15.31 8.50 -7.10
N GLU A 154 -15.12 9.74 -6.65
CA GLU A 154 -13.89 10.50 -6.87
C GLU A 154 -12.95 10.48 -5.66
N LEU A 155 -13.48 10.75 -4.46
CA LEU A 155 -12.65 10.94 -3.27
C LEU A 155 -12.35 9.63 -2.55
N LEU A 156 -13.34 8.74 -2.45
CA LEU A 156 -13.21 7.50 -1.70
C LEU A 156 -12.12 6.56 -2.26
N PRO A 157 -12.02 6.30 -3.59
CA PRO A 157 -11.03 5.37 -4.12
C PRO A 157 -9.60 5.86 -3.88
N VAL A 158 -9.35 7.16 -4.08
CA VAL A 158 -8.03 7.77 -3.83
C VAL A 158 -7.66 7.63 -2.35
N ALA A 159 -8.54 8.03 -1.45
CA ALA A 159 -8.28 7.93 -0.01
C ALA A 159 -8.08 6.48 0.46
N MET A 160 -8.86 5.53 -0.06
CA MET A 160 -8.71 4.12 0.29
C MET A 160 -7.41 3.53 -0.25
N MET A 161 -6.99 3.91 -1.46
CA MET A 161 -5.72 3.48 -2.04
C MET A 161 -4.53 3.98 -1.21
N ASP A 162 -4.57 5.24 -0.77
CA ASP A 162 -3.54 5.81 0.11
C ASP A 162 -3.49 5.10 1.46
N VAL A 163 -4.64 4.88 2.10
CA VAL A 163 -4.69 4.19 3.40
C VAL A 163 -4.15 2.76 3.29
N LEU A 164 -4.51 2.03 2.23
CA LEU A 164 -4.00 0.68 2.00
C LEU A 164 -2.50 0.68 1.71
N GLN A 165 -2.03 1.57 0.82
CA GLN A 165 -0.62 1.67 0.47
C GLN A 165 0.22 2.04 1.69
N ILE A 166 -0.13 3.13 2.38
CA ILE A 166 0.61 3.62 3.55
C ILE A 166 0.55 2.61 4.69
N GLY A 167 -0.61 1.99 4.93
CA GLY A 167 -0.75 0.99 5.99
C GLY A 167 0.16 -0.23 5.75
N ILE A 168 0.21 -0.73 4.52
CA ILE A 168 1.01 -1.89 4.15
C ILE A 168 2.51 -1.54 4.10
N THR A 169 2.88 -0.36 3.59
CA THR A 169 4.29 0.09 3.59
C THR A 169 4.82 0.28 5.02
N LEU A 170 4.04 0.89 5.91
CA LEU A 170 4.41 1.04 7.32
C LEU A 170 4.62 -0.31 8.00
N LEU A 171 3.72 -1.27 7.74
CA LEU A 171 3.86 -2.63 8.27
C LEU A 171 5.13 -3.32 7.73
N ALA A 172 5.43 -3.15 6.43
CA ALA A 172 6.65 -3.67 5.83
C ALA A 172 7.92 -3.05 6.45
N ILE A 173 7.94 -1.73 6.66
CA ILE A 173 9.06 -1.03 7.32
C ILE A 173 9.28 -1.57 8.73
N ILE A 174 8.22 -1.75 9.52
CA ILE A 174 8.33 -2.30 10.88
C ILE A 174 8.93 -3.71 10.86
N ILE A 175 8.48 -4.56 9.92
CA ILE A 175 9.03 -5.92 9.75
C ILE A 175 10.52 -5.88 9.40
N VAL A 176 10.93 -5.00 8.48
CA VAL A 176 12.34 -4.86 8.06
C VAL A 176 13.20 -4.33 9.20
N VAL A 177 12.73 -3.33 9.97
CA VAL A 177 13.47 -2.83 11.14
C VAL A 177 13.64 -3.93 12.19
N ALA A 178 12.59 -4.73 12.44
CA ALA A 178 12.63 -5.84 13.39
C ALA A 178 13.59 -6.97 12.95
N SER A 179 13.73 -7.23 11.64
CA SER A 179 14.64 -8.26 11.12
C SER A 179 16.11 -7.86 11.23
N ILE A 180 16.42 -6.56 11.10
CA ILE A 180 17.79 -6.05 11.20
C ILE A 180 18.25 -6.00 12.67
N ASN A 181 17.49 -5.36 13.55
CA ASN A 181 17.82 -5.31 14.97
C ASN A 181 16.59 -5.02 15.83
N VAL A 182 16.23 -5.98 16.69
CA VAL A 182 15.07 -5.88 17.59
C VAL A 182 15.17 -4.68 18.55
N TRP A 183 16.38 -4.24 18.93
CA TRP A 183 16.56 -3.07 19.80
C TRP A 183 16.14 -1.75 19.13
N LEU A 184 16.18 -1.67 17.80
CA LEU A 184 15.70 -0.50 17.05
C LEU A 184 14.17 -0.35 17.11
N LEU A 185 13.45 -1.38 17.57
CA LEU A 185 12.00 -1.31 17.77
C LEU A 185 11.60 -0.34 18.90
N ILE A 186 12.45 -0.20 19.92
CA ILE A 186 12.20 0.68 21.08
C ILE A 186 12.00 2.14 20.63
N PRO A 187 12.94 2.79 19.91
CA PRO A 187 12.75 4.16 19.44
C PRO A 187 11.59 4.27 18.42
N THR A 188 11.34 3.25 17.60
CA THR A 188 10.19 3.27 16.67
C THR A 188 8.86 3.33 17.42
N VAL A 189 8.72 2.56 18.50
CA VAL A 189 7.51 2.59 19.36
C VAL A 189 7.36 3.93 20.05
N CYS A 190 8.45 4.52 20.59
CA CYS A 190 8.41 5.86 21.19
C CYS A 190 7.90 6.91 20.21
N VAL A 191 8.40 6.91 18.97
CA VAL A 191 7.94 7.81 17.90
C VAL A 191 6.48 7.53 17.52
N GLY A 192 6.08 6.25 17.47
CA GLY A 192 4.69 5.85 17.22
C GLY A 192 3.70 6.38 18.27
N ILE A 193 4.08 6.35 19.54
CA ILE A 193 3.27 6.92 20.64
C ILE A 193 3.13 8.45 20.47
N LEU A 194 4.21 9.15 20.13
CA LEU A 194 4.18 10.59 19.87
C LEU A 194 3.23 10.92 18.71
N PHE A 195 3.34 10.20 17.59
CA PHE A 195 2.43 10.38 16.44
C PHE A 195 0.98 10.05 16.80
N TYR A 196 0.73 9.09 17.68
CA TYR A 196 -0.61 8.78 18.16
C TYR A 196 -1.23 9.97 18.93
N PHE A 197 -0.46 10.60 19.84
CA PHE A 197 -0.93 11.81 20.54
C PHE A 197 -1.14 12.97 19.58
N LEU A 198 -0.22 13.19 18.64
CA LEU A 198 -0.36 14.23 17.62
C LEU A 198 -1.61 14.00 16.76
N ARG A 199 -1.89 12.76 16.36
CA ARG A 199 -3.10 12.39 15.63
C ARG A 199 -4.36 12.69 16.45
N LEU A 200 -4.37 12.36 17.74
CA LEU A 200 -5.50 12.66 18.62
C LEU A 200 -5.77 14.16 18.68
N PHE A 201 -4.72 14.96 18.87
CA PHE A 201 -4.82 16.42 18.89
C PHE A 201 -5.29 16.97 17.55
N TYR A 202 -4.67 16.55 16.43
CA TYR A 202 -5.04 16.98 15.09
C TYR A 202 -6.51 16.70 14.76
N ILE A 203 -7.01 15.48 15.06
CA ILE A 203 -8.40 15.12 14.80
C ILE A 203 -9.36 15.90 15.70
N ALA A 204 -8.98 16.23 16.94
CA ALA A 204 -9.81 17.05 17.82
C ALA A 204 -9.92 18.50 17.30
N THR A 205 -8.80 19.08 16.88
CA THR A 205 -8.75 20.44 16.33
C THR A 205 -9.43 20.54 14.96
N SER A 206 -9.22 19.57 14.06
CA SER A 206 -9.81 19.59 12.72
C SER A 206 -11.31 19.33 12.68
N ARG A 207 -11.87 18.78 13.77
CA ARG A 207 -13.31 18.50 13.93
C ARG A 207 -14.06 19.59 14.71
N SER A 208 -13.34 20.57 15.25
CA SER A 208 -13.88 21.76 15.92
C SER A 208 -14.15 22.85 14.89
#